data_AF-A0A8W4FIK4-F1
#
_entry.id   AF-A0A8W4FIK4-F1
#
_cell.length_a   1.000
_cell.length_b   1.000
_cell.length_c   1.000
_cell.angle_alpha   90.00
_cell.angle_beta   90.00
_cell.angle_gamma   90.00
#
_symmetry.space_group_name_H-M   'P 1'
#
loop_
_entity.id
_entity.type
_entity.pdbx_description
1 polymer ?
#
loop_
_entity_poly.entity_id
_entity_poly.type
_entity_poly.pdbx_seq_one_letter_code
_entity_poly.pdbx_strand_id
1 'polypeptide(L)'
;APKTAPSVYPLAPCGRDTSGPNVALGCLASSYFPEPVTVTWNSGALTSGVHTFPSVLQPSGLYSLSSMVTVPASSLSSKSYTCNVNHPATTTKVDKRLTRTLSPPPACEGPGPSAFIFPPKPKDTLMISRTPKVTCVVVDVSQENPEVQFSWYVDGVEVHTAQTRPKEEQFNSTYRVVSVLPIQHQDWLNGKEFKCKVNNKDLPAPITRIISKAKGQTREPQVYTLPPPTEELSRSKLSVTCLITGFYPPDIDVEWQRNGQPEPEGNYRTTPPQQDVDGTYFLYSKLAVDKASWQRGDPFQCAVMHEALHNHYTQKSIFKTPGN
;
A
#
# COMPACT_ATOMS: atom_id res chain seq x y z
N ALA A 1 32.33 27.23 5.32
CA ALA A 1 31.60 26.66 6.47
C ALA A 1 32.62 26.23 7.54
N PRO A 2 32.26 26.24 8.83
CA PRO A 2 33.14 25.74 9.90
C PRO A 2 33.45 24.26 9.66
N LYS A 3 34.62 23.81 10.11
CA LYS A 3 35.01 22.40 10.02
C LYS A 3 34.21 21.58 11.03
N THR A 4 33.60 20.48 10.58
CA THR A 4 32.75 19.61 11.40
C THR A 4 33.28 18.18 11.37
N ALA A 5 33.49 17.59 12.54
CA ALA A 5 34.00 16.22 12.66
C ALA A 5 32.91 15.18 12.38
N PRO A 6 33.25 14.02 11.78
CA PRO A 6 32.26 12.98 11.50
C PRO A 6 31.74 12.32 12.75
N SER A 7 30.44 12.03 12.76
CA SER A 7 29.83 11.05 13.65
C SER A 7 29.89 9.67 13.00
N VAL A 8 30.47 8.69 13.70
CA VAL A 8 30.75 7.36 13.15
C VAL A 8 29.83 6.31 13.75
N TYR A 9 29.13 5.59 12.88
CA TYR A 9 28.15 4.56 13.23
C TYR A 9 28.56 3.21 12.61
N PRO A 10 28.90 2.20 13.43
CA PRO A 10 29.09 0.84 12.94
C PRO A 10 27.73 0.26 12.52
N LEU A 11 27.68 -0.38 11.35
CA LEU A 11 26.49 -1.05 10.82
C LEU A 11 26.71 -2.55 10.92
N ALA A 12 25.99 -3.20 11.83
CA ALA A 12 26.03 -4.65 12.00
C ALA A 12 24.95 -5.33 11.13
N PRO A 13 25.21 -6.53 10.60
CA PRO A 13 24.26 -7.33 9.84
C PRO A 13 23.10 -7.77 10.74
N CYS A 14 21.88 -7.75 10.19
CA CYS A 14 20.69 -8.26 10.88
C CYS A 14 20.74 -9.79 10.92
N GLY A 15 20.21 -10.42 11.97
CA GLY A 15 20.23 -11.89 12.14
C GLY A 15 19.57 -12.72 11.02
N ARG A 16 18.83 -12.08 10.10
CA ARG A 16 18.21 -12.72 8.93
C ARG A 16 19.17 -12.89 7.74
N ASP A 17 20.26 -12.12 7.65
CA ASP A 17 21.22 -12.14 6.54
C ASP A 17 22.36 -13.16 6.73
N THR A 18 22.36 -13.94 7.83
CA THR A 18 23.43 -14.90 8.14
C THR A 18 23.22 -16.29 7.51
N SER A 19 22.22 -16.47 6.64
CA SER A 19 21.95 -17.75 5.96
C SER A 19 22.91 -18.01 4.78
N GLY A 20 23.62 -16.98 4.30
CA GLY A 20 24.65 -17.08 3.27
C GLY A 20 26.07 -17.38 3.81
N PRO A 21 27.01 -17.83 2.97
CA PRO A 21 28.39 -18.12 3.39
C PRO A 21 29.17 -16.87 3.81
N ASN A 22 28.75 -15.69 3.34
CA ASN A 22 29.39 -14.40 3.58
C ASN A 22 28.37 -13.38 4.08
N VAL A 23 28.83 -12.44 4.90
CA VAL A 23 28.03 -11.39 5.52
C VAL A 23 28.72 -10.04 5.31
N ALA A 24 27.94 -9.01 5.02
CA ALA A 24 28.42 -7.64 4.89
C ALA A 24 28.37 -6.91 6.24
N LEU A 25 29.48 -6.29 6.61
CA LEU A 25 29.59 -5.33 7.71
C LEU A 25 29.66 -3.93 7.13
N GLY A 26 29.15 -2.91 7.81
CA GLY A 26 29.20 -1.53 7.35
C GLY A 26 29.70 -0.54 8.39
N CYS A 27 30.05 0.66 7.94
CA CYS A 27 30.44 1.78 8.77
C CYS A 27 30.03 3.08 8.07
N LEU A 28 29.26 3.91 8.74
CA LEU A 28 28.78 5.20 8.26
C LEU A 28 29.55 6.32 8.96
N ALA A 29 30.21 7.19 8.19
CA ALA A 29 30.76 8.45 8.66
C ALA A 29 29.84 9.58 8.20
N SER A 30 29.15 10.23 9.13
CA SER A 30 28.06 11.17 8.84
C SER A 30 28.34 12.57 9.39
N SER A 31 27.71 13.57 8.77
CA SER A 31 27.66 14.96 9.23
C SER A 31 29.02 15.64 9.38
N TYR A 32 29.94 15.43 8.43
CA TYR A 32 31.26 16.05 8.43
C TYR A 32 31.42 17.12 7.35
N PHE A 33 32.41 18.01 7.54
CA PHE A 33 32.81 18.99 6.55
C PHE A 33 34.24 19.47 6.83
N PRO A 34 35.10 19.69 5.82
CA PRO A 34 34.94 19.38 4.38
C PRO A 34 35.33 17.94 4.03
N GLU A 35 35.28 17.54 2.77
CA GLU A 35 35.95 16.32 2.29
C GLU A 35 37.49 16.47 2.32
N PRO A 36 38.29 15.38 2.40
CA PRO A 36 37.88 13.97 2.42
C PRO A 36 37.83 13.35 3.83
N VAL A 37 37.04 12.27 3.97
CA VAL A 37 37.11 11.32 5.10
C VAL A 37 37.61 9.98 4.56
N THR A 38 38.53 9.33 5.29
CA THR A 38 38.98 7.97 4.97
C THR A 38 38.41 6.97 5.96
N VAL A 39 37.92 5.85 5.45
CA VAL A 39 37.44 4.71 6.25
C VAL A 39 38.27 3.50 5.88
N THR A 40 38.92 2.90 6.88
CA THR A 40 39.65 1.64 6.76
C THR A 40 39.11 0.61 7.74
N TRP A 41 39.40 -0.67 7.48
CA TRP A 41 38.93 -1.78 8.30
C TRP A 41 40.11 -2.50 8.97
N ASN A 42 39.99 -2.76 10.28
CA ASN A 42 41.02 -3.34 11.13
C ASN A 42 42.40 -2.69 10.93
N SER A 43 42.43 -1.36 10.98
CA SER A 43 43.61 -0.51 10.79
C SER A 43 44.29 -0.72 9.43
N GLY A 44 43.51 -1.07 8.40
CA GLY A 44 43.99 -1.34 7.05
C GLY A 44 44.43 -2.79 6.80
N ALA A 45 44.33 -3.67 7.80
CA ALA A 45 44.65 -5.09 7.64
C ALA A 45 43.62 -5.83 6.78
N LEU A 46 42.39 -5.33 6.70
CA LEU A 46 41.32 -5.93 5.91
C LEU A 46 41.09 -5.08 4.64
N THR A 47 41.47 -5.62 3.49
CA THR A 47 41.37 -4.96 2.18
C THR A 47 40.49 -5.71 1.18
N SER A 48 40.35 -7.03 1.34
CA SER A 48 39.48 -7.86 0.49
C SER A 48 38.01 -7.66 0.85
N GLY A 49 37.15 -7.52 -0.16
CA GLY A 49 35.71 -7.32 0.00
C GLY A 49 35.32 -5.97 0.59
N VAL A 50 36.25 -5.01 0.68
CA VAL A 50 36.00 -3.64 1.15
C VAL A 50 35.51 -2.78 0.00
N HIS A 51 34.35 -2.14 0.19
CA HIS A 51 33.80 -1.17 -0.74
C HIS A 51 33.45 0.11 0.01
N THR A 52 34.12 1.20 -0.31
CA THR A 52 33.80 2.53 0.23
C THR A 52 33.05 3.32 -0.82
N PHE A 53 31.84 3.75 -0.48
CA PHE A 53 30.98 4.53 -1.34
C PHE A 53 31.39 6.01 -1.32
N PRO A 54 31.19 6.75 -2.41
CA PRO A 54 31.51 8.17 -2.48
C PRO A 54 30.67 8.97 -1.48
N SER A 55 31.21 10.12 -1.05
CA SER A 55 30.51 11.03 -0.16
C SER A 55 29.32 11.69 -0.84
N VAL A 56 28.26 11.91 -0.07
CA VAL A 56 27.04 12.59 -0.50
C VAL A 56 26.86 13.85 0.33
N LEU A 57 26.62 14.98 -0.34
CA LEU A 57 26.27 16.24 0.31
C LEU A 57 24.78 16.23 0.70
N GLN A 58 24.49 16.38 1.98
CA GLN A 58 23.13 16.41 2.49
C GLN A 58 22.53 17.83 2.40
N PRO A 59 21.18 17.98 2.45
CA PRO A 59 20.52 19.29 2.48
C PRO A 59 20.96 20.18 3.65
N SER A 60 21.49 19.59 4.72
CA SER A 60 22.10 20.31 5.86
C SER A 60 23.42 21.01 5.52
N GLY A 61 23.99 20.78 4.32
CA GLY A 61 25.29 21.30 3.92
C GLY A 61 26.49 20.49 4.43
N LEU A 62 26.25 19.30 5.02
CA LEU A 62 27.28 18.40 5.53
C LEU A 62 27.37 17.11 4.70
N TYR A 63 28.54 16.50 4.66
CA TYR A 63 28.80 15.26 3.94
C TYR A 63 28.56 14.02 4.78
N SER A 64 28.20 12.93 4.11
CA SER A 64 28.14 11.57 4.65
C SER A 64 28.71 10.58 3.65
N LEU A 65 29.42 9.56 4.14
CA LEU A 65 29.87 8.43 3.32
C LEU A 65 29.76 7.13 4.12
N SER A 66 29.62 6.01 3.41
CA SER A 66 29.61 4.68 4.01
C SER A 66 30.69 3.78 3.41
N SER A 67 31.19 2.85 4.22
CA SER A 67 32.08 1.78 3.78
C SER A 67 31.51 0.45 4.25
N MET A 68 31.64 -0.58 3.42
CA MET A 68 31.28 -1.95 3.77
C MET A 68 32.46 -2.89 3.59
N VAL A 69 32.43 -4.01 4.32
CA VAL A 69 33.34 -5.14 4.12
C VAL A 69 32.59 -6.47 4.18
N THR A 70 32.83 -7.31 3.19
CA THR A 70 32.26 -8.66 3.13
C THR A 70 33.21 -9.66 3.79
N VAL A 71 32.71 -10.43 4.77
CA VAL A 71 33.49 -11.41 5.55
C VAL A 71 32.75 -12.74 5.65
N PRO A 72 33.45 -13.88 5.85
CA PRO A 72 32.79 -15.16 6.07
C PRO A 72 31.90 -15.15 7.31
N ALA A 73 30.70 -15.73 7.21
CA ALA A 73 29.75 -15.77 8.33
C ALA A 73 30.34 -16.50 9.56
N SER A 74 31.15 -17.54 9.33
CA SER A 74 31.81 -18.34 10.36
C SER A 74 32.85 -17.56 11.17
N SER A 75 33.43 -16.47 10.64
CA SER A 75 34.43 -15.69 11.35
C SER A 75 33.85 -14.59 12.24
N LEU A 76 32.54 -14.31 12.16
CA LEU A 76 31.88 -13.28 12.97
C LEU A 76 31.83 -13.61 14.47
N SER A 77 31.86 -14.89 14.85
CA SER A 77 31.83 -15.32 16.26
C SER A 77 33.20 -15.30 16.93
N SER A 78 34.27 -15.43 16.15
CA SER A 78 35.64 -15.62 16.63
C SER A 78 36.55 -14.41 16.40
N LYS A 79 36.25 -13.57 15.41
CA LYS A 79 37.05 -12.39 15.04
C LYS A 79 36.31 -11.10 15.38
N SER A 80 37.10 -10.05 15.64
CA SER A 80 36.58 -8.71 15.84
C SER A 80 36.86 -7.83 14.63
N TYR A 81 35.88 -7.01 14.29
CA TYR A 81 35.93 -6.09 13.17
C TYR A 81 35.78 -4.66 13.70
N THR A 82 36.64 -3.78 13.24
CA THR A 82 36.70 -2.38 13.64
C THR A 82 36.78 -1.53 12.38
N CYS A 83 35.90 -0.52 12.27
CA CYS A 83 36.08 0.51 11.27
C CYS A 83 36.83 1.69 11.88
N ASN A 84 37.84 2.16 11.16
CA ASN A 84 38.73 3.23 11.54
C ASN A 84 38.48 4.41 10.61
N VAL A 85 37.96 5.50 11.15
CA VAL A 85 37.60 6.70 10.38
C VAL A 85 38.58 7.81 10.71
N ASN A 86 39.16 8.42 9.68
CA ASN A 86 40.08 9.54 9.81
C ASN A 86 39.60 10.73 8.98
N HIS A 87 39.41 11.86 9.65
CA HIS A 87 39.06 13.13 9.02
C HIS A 87 40.20 14.14 9.23
N PRO A 88 41.05 14.35 8.21
CA PRO A 88 42.24 15.19 8.35
C PRO A 88 41.92 16.63 8.73
N ALA A 89 40.82 17.19 8.20
CA ALA A 89 40.50 18.60 8.37
C ALA A 89 40.24 18.99 9.83
N THR A 90 39.63 18.10 10.61
CA THR A 90 39.38 18.26 12.06
C THR A 90 40.31 17.43 12.95
N THR A 91 41.29 16.75 12.35
CA THR A 91 42.22 15.85 13.06
C THR A 91 41.50 14.75 13.85
N THR A 92 40.28 14.39 13.44
CA THR A 92 39.44 13.42 14.15
C THR A 92 39.77 12.01 13.68
N LYS A 93 40.09 11.13 14.64
CA LYS A 93 40.24 9.68 14.42
C LYS A 93 39.26 8.94 15.31
N VAL A 94 38.44 8.09 14.73
CA VAL A 94 37.42 7.33 15.45
C VAL A 94 37.50 5.87 15.07
N ASP A 95 37.68 5.02 16.07
CA ASP A 95 37.64 3.57 15.91
C ASP A 95 36.33 3.05 16.49
N LYS A 96 35.51 2.39 15.66
CA LYS A 96 34.27 1.77 16.08
C LYS A 96 34.33 0.27 15.85
N ARG A 97 34.35 -0.47 16.96
CA ARG A 97 34.26 -1.93 16.96
C ARG A 97 32.83 -2.36 16.71
N LEU A 98 32.62 -3.26 15.75
CA LEU A 98 31.35 -3.92 15.55
C LEU A 98 31.20 -4.98 16.65
N THR A 99 30.26 -4.73 17.55
CA THR A 99 29.84 -5.72 18.55
C THR A 99 28.57 -6.38 18.03
N ARG A 100 28.57 -7.72 17.98
CA ARG A 100 27.35 -8.47 17.71
C ARG A 100 26.44 -8.26 18.92
N THR A 101 25.43 -7.42 18.79
CA THR A 101 24.35 -7.41 19.76
C THR A 101 23.59 -8.72 19.57
N LEU A 102 23.63 -9.60 20.59
CA LEU A 102 22.88 -10.85 20.63
C LEU A 102 21.36 -10.60 20.61
N SER A 103 20.94 -9.36 20.87
CA SER A 103 19.63 -8.81 20.55
C SER A 103 19.77 -7.87 19.34
N PRO A 104 18.94 -8.03 18.28
CA PRO A 104 18.83 -6.98 17.28
C PRO A 104 18.43 -5.67 17.98
N PRO A 105 18.94 -4.50 17.54
CA PRO A 105 18.27 -3.24 17.87
C PRO A 105 16.78 -3.35 17.49
N PRO A 106 15.85 -2.64 18.17
CA PRO A 106 14.43 -2.64 17.82
C PRO A 106 14.15 -2.27 16.36
N ALA A 107 15.10 -1.60 15.69
CA ALA A 107 15.05 -1.23 14.28
C ALA A 107 15.45 -2.36 13.31
N CYS A 108 15.93 -3.50 13.80
CA CYS A 108 16.34 -4.67 13.01
C CYS A 108 15.32 -5.82 13.06
N GLU A 109 14.29 -5.71 13.91
CA GLU A 109 13.03 -6.42 13.67
C GLU A 109 12.42 -5.76 12.43
N GLY A 110 12.49 -6.42 11.28
CA GLY A 110 11.65 -6.02 10.15
C GLY A 110 10.22 -5.83 10.68
N PRO A 111 9.49 -4.79 10.25
CA PRO A 111 8.21 -4.46 10.86
C PRO A 111 7.39 -5.75 10.96
N GLY A 112 7.00 -6.12 12.18
CA GLY A 112 6.19 -7.31 12.40
C GLY A 112 4.92 -7.28 11.53
N PRO A 113 4.12 -8.35 11.55
CA PRO A 113 2.97 -8.48 10.67
C PRO A 113 2.12 -7.20 10.61
N SER A 114 1.80 -6.72 9.40
CA SER A 114 0.97 -5.52 9.23
C SER A 114 -0.47 -5.92 8.92
N ALA A 115 -1.45 -5.31 9.61
CA ALA A 115 -2.86 -5.58 9.40
C ALA A 115 -3.60 -4.40 8.74
N PHE A 116 -4.44 -4.72 7.77
CA PHE A 116 -5.30 -3.80 7.01
C PHE A 116 -6.74 -4.30 7.06
N ILE A 117 -7.70 -3.38 7.15
CA ILE A 117 -9.13 -3.69 7.08
C ILE A 117 -9.73 -2.97 5.88
N PHE A 118 -10.53 -3.68 5.09
CA PHE A 118 -11.12 -3.19 3.85
C PHE A 118 -12.65 -3.22 3.96
N PRO A 119 -13.33 -2.20 3.41
CA PRO A 119 -14.78 -2.13 3.39
C PRO A 119 -15.36 -3.22 2.48
N PRO A 120 -16.66 -3.55 2.64
CA PRO A 120 -17.37 -4.34 1.65
C PRO A 120 -17.42 -3.61 0.31
N LYS A 121 -17.56 -4.37 -0.78
CA LYS A 121 -17.77 -3.78 -2.11
C LYS A 121 -19.11 -3.02 -2.12
N PRO A 122 -19.19 -1.79 -2.66
CA PRO A 122 -20.43 -1.03 -2.70
C PRO A 122 -21.60 -1.82 -3.30
N LYS A 123 -21.40 -2.48 -4.45
CA LYS A 123 -22.41 -3.36 -5.06
C LYS A 123 -22.98 -4.43 -4.11
N ASP A 124 -22.14 -5.04 -3.28
CA ASP A 124 -22.57 -6.09 -2.36
C ASP A 124 -23.38 -5.51 -1.17
N THR A 125 -23.15 -4.25 -0.81
CA THR A 125 -23.93 -3.54 0.23
C THR A 125 -25.26 -2.98 -0.28
N LEU A 126 -25.39 -2.75 -1.59
CA LEU A 126 -26.57 -2.13 -2.20
C LEU A 126 -27.52 -3.15 -2.84
N MET A 127 -27.06 -4.38 -3.11
CA MET A 127 -27.87 -5.46 -3.66
C MET A 127 -28.26 -6.50 -2.60
N ILE A 128 -29.55 -6.62 -2.30
CA ILE A 128 -30.07 -7.55 -1.28
C ILE A 128 -29.79 -9.03 -1.59
N SER A 129 -29.62 -9.39 -2.86
CA SER A 129 -29.28 -10.76 -3.29
C SER A 129 -27.83 -11.15 -3.03
N ARG A 130 -26.99 -10.18 -2.65
CA ARG A 130 -25.57 -10.38 -2.35
C ARG A 130 -25.33 -10.33 -0.85
N THR A 131 -24.17 -10.82 -0.43
CA THR A 131 -23.76 -10.76 0.98
C THR A 131 -22.54 -9.87 1.11
N PRO A 132 -22.65 -8.67 1.71
CA PRO A 132 -21.51 -7.79 1.94
C PRO A 132 -20.53 -8.41 2.94
N LYS A 133 -19.24 -8.14 2.75
CA LYS A 133 -18.16 -8.74 3.55
C LYS A 133 -17.09 -7.71 3.90
N VAL A 134 -16.78 -7.58 5.19
CA VAL A 134 -15.61 -6.82 5.65
C VAL A 134 -14.40 -7.75 5.63
N THR A 135 -13.26 -7.28 5.12
CA THR A 135 -12.07 -8.12 4.94
C THR A 135 -10.90 -7.58 5.74
N CYS A 136 -10.28 -8.42 6.56
CA CYS A 136 -9.06 -8.09 7.29
C CYS A 136 -7.89 -8.89 6.70
N VAL A 137 -6.85 -8.19 6.26
CA VAL A 137 -5.68 -8.77 5.60
C VAL A 137 -4.46 -8.50 6.46
N VAL A 138 -3.72 -9.56 6.77
CA VAL A 138 -2.42 -9.50 7.46
C VAL A 138 -1.34 -9.90 6.48
N VAL A 139 -0.33 -9.06 6.34
CA VAL A 139 0.84 -9.25 5.48
C VAL A 139 2.11 -9.27 6.32
N ASP A 140 3.22 -9.68 5.70
CA ASP A 140 4.54 -9.75 6.34
C ASP A 140 4.58 -10.70 7.55
N VAL A 141 3.76 -11.76 7.51
CA VAL A 141 3.74 -12.81 8.52
C VAL A 141 4.96 -13.71 8.34
N SER A 142 5.75 -13.93 9.39
CA SER A 142 6.97 -14.72 9.30
C SER A 142 6.69 -16.22 9.10
N GLN A 143 7.66 -16.93 8.54
CA GLN A 143 7.60 -18.40 8.45
C GLN A 143 7.82 -19.08 9.81
N GLU A 144 8.55 -18.41 10.72
CA GLU A 144 8.85 -18.91 12.07
C GLU A 144 7.61 -18.89 12.96
N ASN A 145 6.79 -17.83 12.85
CA ASN A 145 5.56 -17.65 13.59
C ASN A 145 4.37 -17.40 12.64
N PRO A 146 3.93 -18.43 11.87
CA PRO A 146 2.94 -18.26 10.81
C PRO A 146 1.49 -18.21 11.32
N GLU A 147 1.26 -18.51 12.59
CA GLU A 147 -0.07 -18.59 13.18
C GLU A 147 -0.63 -17.20 13.50
N VAL A 148 -1.78 -16.88 12.91
CA VAL A 148 -2.46 -15.59 13.08
C VAL A 148 -3.87 -15.84 13.62
N GLN A 149 -4.19 -15.22 14.76
CA GLN A 149 -5.51 -15.30 15.38
C GLN A 149 -6.29 -14.02 15.11
N PHE A 150 -7.54 -14.18 14.67
CA PHE A 150 -8.46 -13.07 14.41
C PHE A 150 -9.61 -13.09 15.42
N SER A 151 -9.89 -11.95 16.02
CA SER A 151 -11.13 -11.69 16.78
C SER A 151 -11.87 -10.53 16.11
N TRP A 152 -13.16 -10.73 15.84
CA TRP A 152 -14.01 -9.74 15.20
C TRP A 152 -15.02 -9.18 16.19
N TYR A 153 -15.27 -7.88 16.10
CA TYR A 153 -16.31 -7.21 16.90
C TYR A 153 -17.19 -6.33 16.03
N VAL A 154 -18.49 -6.31 16.30
CA VAL A 154 -19.48 -5.41 15.71
C VAL A 154 -20.07 -4.56 16.83
N ASP A 155 -19.88 -3.24 16.78
CA ASP A 155 -20.23 -2.30 17.86
C ASP A 155 -19.71 -2.74 19.25
N GLY A 156 -18.51 -3.34 19.27
CA GLY A 156 -17.87 -3.83 20.49
C GLY A 156 -18.30 -5.21 20.96
N VAL A 157 -19.31 -5.83 20.35
CA VAL A 157 -19.74 -7.21 20.65
C VAL A 157 -18.94 -8.19 19.80
N GLU A 158 -18.33 -9.20 20.43
CA GLU A 158 -17.54 -10.21 19.72
C GLU A 158 -18.42 -11.11 18.85
N VAL A 159 -17.96 -11.39 17.63
CA VAL A 159 -18.67 -12.24 16.66
C VAL A 159 -17.74 -13.34 16.12
N HIS A 160 -18.33 -14.49 15.80
CA HIS A 160 -17.59 -15.69 15.40
C HIS A 160 -17.96 -16.23 14.00
N THR A 161 -18.74 -15.48 13.22
CA THR A 161 -19.18 -15.87 11.87
C THR A 161 -18.10 -15.64 10.79
N ALA A 162 -16.97 -15.01 11.15
CA ALA A 162 -15.88 -14.76 10.24
C ALA A 162 -15.18 -16.06 9.80
N GLN A 163 -14.69 -16.06 8.57
CA GLN A 163 -13.99 -17.19 7.97
C GLN A 163 -12.57 -16.77 7.59
N THR A 164 -11.58 -17.50 8.11
CA THR A 164 -10.17 -17.28 7.77
C THR A 164 -9.78 -18.21 6.64
N ARG A 165 -9.21 -17.63 5.58
CA ARG A 165 -8.70 -18.37 4.42
C ARG A 165 -7.37 -19.05 4.76
N PRO A 166 -6.97 -20.10 4.01
CA PRO A 166 -5.63 -20.65 4.10
C PRO A 166 -4.57 -19.56 3.88
N LYS A 167 -3.45 -19.66 4.60
CA LYS A 167 -2.31 -18.74 4.42
C LYS A 167 -1.72 -18.86 3.01
N GLU A 168 -1.38 -17.72 2.42
CA GLU A 168 -0.84 -17.63 1.06
C GLU A 168 0.61 -17.13 1.13
N GLU A 169 1.55 -17.88 0.55
CA GLU A 169 2.95 -17.45 0.48
C GLU A 169 3.12 -16.24 -0.46
N GLN A 170 3.95 -15.29 -0.07
CA GLN A 170 4.25 -14.06 -0.80
C GLN A 170 5.65 -14.16 -1.42
N PHE A 171 5.90 -13.39 -2.49
CA PHE A 171 7.18 -13.38 -3.21
C PHE A 171 8.39 -12.96 -2.35
N ASN A 172 8.15 -12.28 -1.22
CA ASN A 172 9.16 -11.89 -0.24
C ASN A 172 9.38 -12.94 0.87
N SER A 173 8.92 -14.18 0.66
CA SER A 173 9.01 -15.30 1.62
C SER A 173 8.27 -15.08 2.94
N THR A 174 7.27 -14.21 2.96
CA THR A 174 6.32 -14.07 4.08
C THR A 174 4.96 -14.68 3.74
N TYR A 175 4.05 -14.78 4.73
CA TYR A 175 2.67 -15.17 4.48
C TYR A 175 1.71 -13.98 4.47
N ARG A 176 0.66 -14.10 3.64
CA ARG A 176 -0.55 -13.30 3.69
C ARG A 176 -1.68 -14.15 4.27
N VAL A 177 -2.36 -13.63 5.29
CA VAL A 177 -3.52 -14.29 5.90
C VAL A 177 -4.73 -13.37 5.80
N VAL A 178 -5.85 -13.91 5.34
CA VAL A 178 -7.08 -13.12 5.08
C VAL A 178 -8.23 -13.69 5.89
N SER A 179 -8.82 -12.87 6.76
CA SER A 179 -10.06 -13.17 7.45
C SER A 179 -11.20 -12.34 6.87
N VAL A 180 -12.35 -12.97 6.63
CA VAL A 180 -13.50 -12.37 5.96
C VAL A 180 -14.71 -12.50 6.87
N LEU A 181 -15.32 -11.38 7.25
CA LEU A 181 -16.54 -11.32 8.04
C LEU A 181 -17.73 -11.01 7.11
N PRO A 182 -18.64 -11.97 6.87
CA PRO A 182 -19.94 -11.68 6.26
C PRO A 182 -20.79 -10.83 7.21
N ILE A 183 -21.40 -9.77 6.70
CA ILE A 183 -22.19 -8.82 7.48
C ILE A 183 -23.59 -8.63 6.89
N GLN A 184 -24.50 -8.04 7.65
CA GLN A 184 -25.81 -7.63 7.12
C GLN A 184 -25.70 -6.28 6.41
N HIS A 185 -26.52 -6.05 5.39
CA HIS A 185 -26.57 -4.78 4.65
C HIS A 185 -26.87 -3.59 5.59
N GLN A 186 -27.86 -3.74 6.47
CA GLN A 186 -28.29 -2.70 7.39
C GLN A 186 -27.21 -2.35 8.43
N ASP A 187 -26.39 -3.31 8.86
CA ASP A 187 -25.30 -3.04 9.80
C ASP A 187 -24.30 -2.05 9.20
N TRP A 188 -23.93 -2.23 7.93
CA TRP A 188 -23.04 -1.29 7.22
C TRP A 188 -23.71 0.06 6.97
N LEU A 189 -24.92 0.05 6.40
CA LEU A 189 -25.62 1.27 5.98
C LEU A 189 -25.98 2.18 7.18
N ASN A 190 -26.28 1.58 8.33
CA ASN A 190 -26.53 2.30 9.59
C ASN A 190 -25.25 2.78 10.29
N GLY A 191 -24.07 2.48 9.73
CA GLY A 191 -22.79 2.98 10.24
C GLY A 191 -22.24 2.25 11.45
N LYS A 192 -22.58 0.97 11.64
CA LYS A 192 -21.96 0.15 12.69
C LYS A 192 -20.45 0.07 12.53
N GLU A 193 -19.75 -0.08 13.64
CA GLU A 193 -18.30 -0.20 13.67
C GLU A 193 -17.87 -1.66 13.65
N PHE A 194 -17.02 -1.99 12.67
CA PHE A 194 -16.43 -3.32 12.52
C PHE A 194 -14.97 -3.27 12.93
N LYS A 195 -14.61 -4.10 13.89
CA LYS A 195 -13.26 -4.16 14.45
C LYS A 195 -12.64 -5.53 14.19
N CYS A 196 -11.48 -5.54 13.55
CA CYS A 196 -10.60 -6.69 13.41
C CYS A 196 -9.44 -6.55 14.41
N LYS A 197 -9.32 -7.50 15.33
CA LYS A 197 -8.19 -7.63 16.26
C LYS A 197 -7.34 -8.82 15.83
N VAL A 198 -6.05 -8.58 15.61
CA VAL A 198 -5.08 -9.55 15.09
C VAL A 198 -4.03 -9.83 16.15
N ASN A 199 -3.82 -11.10 16.45
CA ASN A 199 -2.80 -11.56 17.39
C ASN A 199 -1.83 -12.52 16.67
N ASN A 200 -0.53 -12.32 16.90
CA ASN A 200 0.56 -13.13 16.34
C ASN A 200 1.78 -13.02 17.29
N LYS A 201 2.64 -14.04 17.32
CA LYS A 201 3.79 -14.08 18.25
C LYS A 201 4.89 -13.05 17.95
N ASP A 202 5.00 -12.60 16.70
CA ASP A 202 5.94 -11.54 16.30
C ASP A 202 5.42 -10.14 16.63
N LEU A 203 4.19 -10.03 17.15
CA LEU A 203 3.61 -8.76 17.55
C LEU A 203 3.80 -8.54 19.06
N PRO A 204 4.38 -7.41 19.49
CA PRO A 204 4.49 -7.09 20.91
C PRO A 204 3.13 -6.84 21.56
N ALA A 205 2.13 -6.44 20.77
CA ALA A 205 0.75 -6.28 21.18
C ALA A 205 -0.20 -6.57 20.00
N PRO A 206 -1.45 -7.01 20.25
CA PRO A 206 -2.42 -7.25 19.19
C PRO A 206 -2.73 -5.98 18.38
N ILE A 207 -2.70 -6.09 17.04
CA ILE A 207 -3.07 -4.98 16.16
C ILE A 207 -4.60 -4.92 16.06
N THR A 208 -5.16 -3.72 16.23
CA THR A 208 -6.59 -3.48 16.07
C THR A 208 -6.84 -2.53 14.91
N ARG A 209 -7.71 -2.93 13.98
CA ARG A 209 -8.20 -2.10 12.87
C ARG A 209 -9.71 -1.98 12.95
N ILE A 210 -10.21 -0.76 12.72
CA ILE A 210 -11.63 -0.44 12.80
C ILE A 210 -12.04 0.18 11.48
N ILE A 211 -13.22 -0.18 10.98
CA ILE A 211 -13.83 0.42 9.82
C ILE A 211 -15.33 0.59 10.06
N SER A 212 -15.88 1.65 9.51
CA SER A 212 -17.31 1.90 9.42
C SER A 212 -17.57 2.70 8.15
N LYS A 213 -18.84 2.78 7.77
CA LYS A 213 -19.28 3.66 6.69
C LYS A 213 -18.88 5.11 6.98
N ALA A 214 -18.50 5.85 5.94
CA ALA A 214 -18.17 7.27 6.05
C ALA A 214 -19.33 8.08 6.67
N LYS A 215 -19.00 8.95 7.63
CA LYS A 215 -19.97 9.77 8.36
C LYS A 215 -20.23 11.08 7.62
N GLY A 216 -21.49 11.39 7.37
CA GLY A 216 -21.90 12.66 6.78
C GLY A 216 -23.32 12.62 6.25
N GLN A 217 -23.82 13.76 5.82
CA GLN A 217 -25.11 13.84 5.14
C GLN A 217 -25.00 13.16 3.78
N THR A 218 -25.83 12.15 3.53
CA THR A 218 -25.90 11.49 2.23
C THR A 218 -26.39 12.46 1.16
N ARG A 219 -25.79 12.39 -0.02
CA ARG A 219 -26.15 13.19 -1.19
C ARG A 219 -26.26 12.32 -2.41
N GLU A 220 -27.36 12.50 -3.13
CA GLU A 220 -27.71 11.73 -4.33
C GLU A 220 -26.80 12.12 -5.51
N PRO A 221 -26.24 11.15 -6.26
CA PRO A 221 -25.45 11.43 -7.44
C PRO A 221 -26.27 12.04 -8.58
N GLN A 222 -25.72 13.05 -9.22
CA GLN A 222 -26.13 13.51 -10.54
C GLN A 222 -25.39 12.73 -11.61
N VAL A 223 -26.13 12.10 -12.52
CA VAL A 223 -25.58 11.23 -13.55
C VAL A 223 -25.81 11.85 -14.93
N TYR A 224 -24.72 12.09 -15.65
CA TYR A 224 -24.70 12.65 -17.00
C TYR A 224 -23.99 11.71 -17.96
N THR A 225 -24.59 11.44 -19.11
CA THR A 225 -23.97 10.67 -20.19
C THR A 225 -23.51 11.61 -21.30
N LEU A 226 -22.27 11.45 -21.75
CA LEU A 226 -21.60 12.29 -22.73
C LEU A 226 -21.27 11.47 -23.98
N PRO A 227 -21.57 11.98 -25.18
CA PRO A 227 -21.32 11.29 -26.44
C PRO A 227 -19.82 11.18 -26.74
N PRO A 228 -19.42 10.39 -27.75
CA PRO A 228 -18.05 10.37 -28.21
C PRO A 228 -17.57 11.76 -28.63
N PRO A 229 -16.36 12.17 -28.22
CA PRO A 229 -15.80 13.44 -28.65
C PRO A 229 -15.63 13.45 -30.17
N THR A 230 -15.83 14.62 -30.79
CA THR A 230 -15.87 14.77 -32.25
C THR A 230 -14.58 14.26 -32.92
N GLU A 231 -13.44 14.41 -32.23
CA GLU A 231 -12.12 13.95 -32.69
C GLU A 231 -12.04 12.41 -32.81
N GLU A 232 -12.82 11.68 -32.00
CA GLU A 232 -12.88 10.21 -32.04
C GLU A 232 -13.75 9.69 -33.18
N LEU A 233 -14.63 10.50 -33.79
CA LEU A 233 -15.55 10.05 -34.84
C LEU A 233 -14.85 9.51 -36.09
N SER A 234 -13.58 9.84 -36.30
CA SER A 234 -12.74 9.29 -37.37
C SER A 234 -12.21 7.88 -37.07
N ARG A 235 -12.24 7.44 -35.81
CA ARG A 235 -11.68 6.16 -35.34
C ARG A 235 -12.65 5.00 -35.52
N SER A 236 -12.14 3.77 -35.44
CA SER A 236 -12.95 2.53 -35.50
C SER A 236 -13.67 2.23 -34.18
N LYS A 237 -13.07 2.61 -33.05
CA LYS A 237 -13.66 2.55 -31.72
C LYS A 237 -13.91 3.95 -31.20
N LEU A 238 -15.10 4.15 -30.67
CA LEU A 238 -15.55 5.37 -30.02
C LEU A 238 -15.63 5.14 -28.52
N SER A 239 -15.82 6.21 -27.77
CA SER A 239 -16.05 6.11 -26.34
C SER A 239 -17.23 6.93 -25.88
N VAL A 240 -18.07 6.34 -25.03
CA VAL A 240 -19.12 7.08 -24.32
C VAL A 240 -18.70 7.24 -22.87
N THR A 241 -18.98 8.40 -22.29
CA THR A 241 -18.55 8.72 -20.92
C THR A 241 -19.78 8.93 -20.03
N CYS A 242 -19.72 8.42 -18.81
CA CYS A 242 -20.69 8.69 -17.75
C CYS A 242 -19.98 9.50 -16.67
N LEU A 243 -20.39 10.75 -16.49
CA LEU A 243 -19.98 11.61 -15.40
C LEU A 243 -20.99 11.44 -14.25
N ILE A 244 -20.48 11.10 -13.08
CA ILE A 244 -21.25 11.02 -11.84
C ILE A 244 -20.67 12.04 -10.87
N THR A 245 -21.48 12.96 -10.35
CA THR A 245 -21.03 14.08 -9.52
C THR A 245 -22.00 14.40 -8.39
N GLY A 246 -21.57 15.17 -7.39
CA GLY A 246 -22.42 15.68 -6.31
C GLY A 246 -22.78 14.66 -5.23
N PHE A 247 -22.16 13.48 -5.22
CA PHE A 247 -22.56 12.39 -4.32
C PHE A 247 -21.74 12.31 -3.04
N TYR A 248 -22.35 11.79 -1.99
CA TYR A 248 -21.69 11.44 -0.74
C TYR A 248 -22.46 10.32 -0.05
N PRO A 249 -21.80 9.28 0.50
CA PRO A 249 -20.36 9.03 0.63
C PRO A 249 -19.70 8.57 -0.67
N PRO A 250 -18.36 8.35 -0.71
CA PRO A 250 -17.67 7.89 -1.92
C PRO A 250 -17.98 6.43 -2.33
N ASP A 251 -18.66 5.65 -1.47
CA ASP A 251 -19.04 4.27 -1.78
C ASP A 251 -20.10 4.21 -2.89
N ILE A 252 -19.66 3.83 -4.10
CA ILE A 252 -20.48 3.82 -5.31
C ILE A 252 -20.04 2.69 -6.24
N ASP A 253 -20.97 2.14 -7.01
CA ASP A 253 -20.68 1.16 -8.07
C ASP A 253 -21.26 1.65 -9.41
N VAL A 254 -20.53 1.37 -10.50
CA VAL A 254 -20.92 1.80 -11.85
C VAL A 254 -20.72 0.66 -12.82
N GLU A 255 -21.80 0.31 -13.52
CA GLU A 255 -21.82 -0.72 -14.55
C GLU A 255 -22.36 -0.17 -15.86
N TRP A 256 -21.93 -0.77 -16.96
CA TRP A 256 -22.49 -0.47 -18.27
C TRP A 256 -23.39 -1.60 -18.76
N GLN A 257 -24.42 -1.24 -19.50
CA GLN A 257 -25.27 -2.17 -20.23
C GLN A 257 -25.39 -1.72 -21.69
N ARG A 258 -25.58 -2.69 -22.59
CA ARG A 258 -25.92 -2.47 -24.00
C ARG A 258 -27.14 -3.31 -24.32
N ASN A 259 -28.19 -2.68 -24.85
CA ASN A 259 -29.46 -3.36 -25.14
C ASN A 259 -30.02 -4.15 -23.93
N GLY A 260 -29.84 -3.61 -22.71
CA GLY A 260 -30.29 -4.26 -21.47
C GLY A 260 -29.44 -5.45 -21.00
N GLN A 261 -28.34 -5.77 -21.69
CA GLN A 261 -27.38 -6.79 -21.27
C GLN A 261 -26.14 -6.16 -20.64
N PRO A 262 -25.58 -6.71 -19.54
CA PRO A 262 -24.36 -6.19 -18.93
C PRO A 262 -23.17 -6.20 -19.89
N GLU A 263 -22.44 -5.10 -19.95
CA GLU A 263 -21.14 -5.04 -20.61
C GLU A 263 -20.07 -5.69 -19.73
N PRO A 264 -19.14 -6.47 -20.31
CA PRO A 264 -18.00 -7.00 -19.58
C PRO A 264 -17.18 -5.88 -18.92
N GLU A 265 -16.74 -6.08 -17.67
CA GLU A 265 -15.91 -5.11 -16.91
C GLU A 265 -14.63 -4.69 -17.66
N GLY A 266 -14.10 -5.53 -18.56
CA GLY A 266 -12.94 -5.19 -19.39
C GLY A 266 -13.21 -4.15 -20.50
N ASN A 267 -14.47 -3.87 -20.82
CA ASN A 267 -14.85 -2.94 -21.89
C ASN A 267 -14.95 -1.48 -21.43
N TYR A 268 -15.03 -1.25 -20.12
CA TYR A 268 -15.11 0.09 -19.55
C TYR A 268 -14.08 0.29 -18.44
N ARG A 269 -13.78 1.56 -18.16
CA ARG A 269 -12.89 1.95 -17.06
C ARG A 269 -13.55 3.04 -16.24
N THR A 270 -13.64 2.81 -14.94
CA THR A 270 -14.19 3.77 -13.99
C THR A 270 -13.05 4.34 -13.14
N THR A 271 -12.98 5.66 -13.02
CA THR A 271 -12.01 6.33 -12.15
C THR A 271 -12.41 6.15 -10.68
N PRO A 272 -11.46 6.16 -9.73
CA PRO A 272 -11.80 6.27 -8.31
C PRO A 272 -12.60 7.56 -8.03
N PRO A 273 -13.51 7.57 -7.05
CA PRO A 273 -14.14 8.80 -6.56
C PRO A 273 -13.08 9.83 -6.17
N GLN A 274 -13.20 11.06 -6.65
CA GLN A 274 -12.37 12.19 -6.26
C GLN A 274 -13.23 13.20 -5.51
N GLN A 275 -12.69 13.78 -4.44
CA GLN A 275 -13.43 14.77 -3.66
C GLN A 275 -13.42 16.12 -4.40
N ASP A 276 -14.59 16.74 -4.50
CA ASP A 276 -14.78 18.07 -5.07
C ASP A 276 -14.65 19.17 -3.98
N VAL A 277 -14.58 20.42 -4.41
CA VAL A 277 -14.40 21.61 -3.56
C VAL A 277 -15.55 21.76 -2.54
N ASP A 278 -16.76 21.31 -2.89
CA ASP A 278 -17.94 21.36 -2.02
C ASP A 278 -18.02 20.20 -1.01
N GLY A 279 -17.01 19.34 -0.99
CA GLY A 279 -16.90 18.18 -0.12
C GLY A 279 -17.65 16.93 -0.61
N THR A 280 -18.38 17.01 -1.73
CA THR A 280 -18.95 15.83 -2.40
C THR A 280 -17.90 15.12 -3.23
N TYR A 281 -18.30 14.05 -3.92
CA TYR A 281 -17.44 13.29 -4.80
C TYR A 281 -17.95 13.32 -6.24
N PHE A 282 -17.02 13.16 -7.17
CA PHE A 282 -17.29 12.91 -8.57
C PHE A 282 -16.39 11.80 -9.12
N LEU A 283 -16.81 11.17 -10.21
CA LEU A 283 -16.01 10.23 -10.98
C LEU A 283 -16.48 10.14 -12.43
N TYR A 284 -15.68 9.49 -13.26
CA TYR A 284 -16.00 9.20 -14.65
C TYR A 284 -15.94 7.70 -14.91
N SER A 285 -16.86 7.19 -15.72
CA SER A 285 -16.76 5.87 -16.34
C SER A 285 -16.77 5.99 -17.85
N LYS A 286 -15.80 5.37 -18.52
CA LYS A 286 -15.62 5.43 -19.97
C LYS A 286 -15.80 4.04 -20.57
N LEU A 287 -16.80 3.86 -21.43
CA LEU A 287 -17.06 2.61 -22.16
C LEU A 287 -16.55 2.73 -23.60
N ALA A 288 -15.77 1.74 -24.04
CA ALA A 288 -15.37 1.62 -25.44
C ALA A 288 -16.48 0.94 -26.25
N VAL A 289 -16.90 1.58 -27.35
CA VAL A 289 -17.99 1.08 -28.22
C VAL A 289 -17.56 1.05 -29.68
N ASP A 290 -18.12 0.11 -30.44
CA ASP A 290 -17.85 0.03 -31.88
C ASP A 290 -18.59 1.16 -32.61
N LYS A 291 -17.91 1.81 -33.57
CA LYS A 291 -18.52 2.88 -34.36
C LYS A 291 -19.80 2.41 -35.04
N ALA A 292 -19.85 1.18 -35.55
CA ALA A 292 -21.05 0.64 -36.19
C ALA A 292 -22.25 0.58 -35.22
N SER A 293 -22.04 0.11 -33.98
CA SER A 293 -23.08 0.08 -32.95
C SER A 293 -23.57 1.48 -32.59
N TRP A 294 -22.64 2.42 -32.40
CA TRP A 294 -23.01 3.81 -32.13
C TRP A 294 -23.82 4.43 -33.27
N GLN A 295 -23.39 4.23 -34.52
CA GLN A 295 -24.04 4.80 -35.70
C GLN A 295 -25.43 4.21 -35.97
N ARG A 296 -25.67 2.95 -35.58
CA ARG A 296 -26.99 2.33 -35.61
C ARG A 296 -27.96 2.89 -34.57
N GLY A 297 -27.47 3.64 -33.58
CA GLY A 297 -28.27 4.13 -32.47
C GLY A 297 -28.52 3.07 -31.39
N ASP A 298 -27.63 2.08 -31.26
CA ASP A 298 -27.70 1.10 -30.17
C ASP A 298 -27.66 1.87 -28.83
N PRO A 299 -28.59 1.62 -27.89
CA PRO A 299 -28.58 2.28 -26.59
C PRO A 299 -27.56 1.65 -25.64
N PHE A 300 -26.70 2.51 -25.09
CA PHE A 300 -25.75 2.21 -24.03
C PHE A 300 -26.26 2.83 -22.74
N GLN A 301 -26.27 2.08 -21.64
CA GLN A 301 -26.77 2.57 -20.37
C GLN A 301 -25.72 2.51 -19.29
N CYS A 302 -25.50 3.65 -18.63
CA CYS A 302 -24.69 3.75 -17.41
C CYS A 302 -25.61 3.51 -16.21
N ALA A 303 -25.41 2.39 -15.52
CA ALA A 303 -26.11 2.01 -14.31
C ALA A 303 -25.25 2.37 -13.10
N VAL A 304 -25.81 3.14 -12.17
CA VAL A 304 -25.11 3.68 -11.01
C VAL A 304 -25.82 3.21 -9.74
N MET A 305 -25.06 2.64 -8.82
CA MET A 305 -25.56 2.18 -7.52
C MET A 305 -24.93 3.00 -6.41
N HIS A 306 -25.77 3.69 -5.64
CA HIS A 306 -25.37 4.55 -4.54
C HIS A 306 -26.46 4.56 -3.47
N GLU A 307 -26.08 4.62 -2.19
CA GLU A 307 -27.05 4.48 -1.10
C GLU A 307 -28.11 5.58 -1.06
N ALA A 308 -27.78 6.79 -1.55
CA ALA A 308 -28.68 7.94 -1.51
C ALA A 308 -29.72 7.91 -2.64
N LEU A 309 -29.59 7.01 -3.61
CA LEU A 309 -30.55 6.83 -4.69
C LEU A 309 -31.79 6.08 -4.20
N HIS A 310 -32.94 6.38 -4.81
CA HIS A 310 -34.15 5.58 -4.64
C HIS A 310 -33.87 4.12 -5.08
N ASN A 311 -34.17 3.15 -4.21
CA ASN A 311 -33.80 1.74 -4.40
C ASN A 311 -32.31 1.50 -4.67
N HIS A 312 -31.46 2.45 -4.25
CA HIS A 312 -30.00 2.43 -4.40
C HIS A 312 -29.50 2.32 -5.84
N TYR A 313 -30.32 2.68 -6.83
CA TYR A 313 -30.02 2.47 -8.24
C TYR A 313 -30.60 3.59 -9.12
N THR A 314 -29.82 4.01 -10.12
CA THR A 314 -30.30 4.85 -11.22
C THR A 314 -29.60 4.46 -12.50
N GLN A 315 -30.20 4.83 -13.64
CA GLN A 315 -29.65 4.51 -14.94
C GLN A 315 -29.86 5.67 -15.91
N LYS A 316 -28.82 5.98 -16.70
CA LYS A 316 -28.88 6.96 -17.78
C LYS A 316 -28.46 6.32 -19.10
N SER A 317 -29.25 6.54 -20.13
CA SER A 317 -29.02 6.02 -21.46
C SER A 317 -28.29 7.04 -22.34
N ILE A 318 -27.52 6.55 -23.29
CA ILE A 318 -26.95 7.33 -24.38
C ILE A 318 -26.96 6.52 -25.66
N PHE A 319 -27.36 7.19 -26.74
CA PHE A 319 -27.40 6.68 -28.09
C PHE A 319 -27.24 7.86 -29.03
N LYS A 320 -26.93 7.59 -30.30
CA LYS A 320 -26.81 8.64 -31.30
C LYS A 320 -28.18 9.28 -31.55
N THR A 321 -28.28 10.61 -31.35
CA THR A 321 -29.45 11.43 -31.68
C THR A 321 -29.14 12.38 -32.84
N PRO A 322 -30.15 12.82 -33.62
CA PRO A 322 -29.93 13.86 -34.63
C PRO A 322 -29.54 15.17 -33.92
N GLY A 323 -28.26 15.53 -33.95
CA GLY A 323 -27.73 16.74 -33.29
C GLY A 323 -26.45 16.52 -32.47
N ASN A 324 -26.06 15.27 -32.23
CA ASN A 324 -24.78 14.87 -31.60
C ASN A 324 -23.89 14.09 -32.57
#